data_AF-A0A9P4J045-F1
#
_entry.id   AF-A0A9P4J045-F1
#
_cell.length_a   1.000
_cell.length_b   1.000
_cell.length_c   1.000
_cell.angle_alpha   90.00
_cell.angle_beta   90.00
_cell.angle_gamma   90.00
#
_symmetry.space_group_name_H-M   'P 1'
#
loop_
_entity.id
_entity.type
_entity.pdbx_description
1 polymer ?
#
loop_
_entity_poly.entity_id
_entity_poly.type
_entity_poly.pdbx_seq_one_letter_code
_entity_poly.pdbx_strand_id
1 'polypeptide(L)'
;MDTDLPPQLSKIAHGLKIYHDPSDATIDIVAVPGFAVDPEKSWTWDGFNWLSHPDGLMKDFSQARIMLYQYNSQYKGENSIDSPLHFFAAEFLSALEVKRENCSERPMIFIAHSMGGLLVAQANAPSVEAV
;
A
#
# COMPACT_ATOMS: atom_id res chain seq x y z
N MET A 1 -18.81 15.40 33.48
CA MET A 1 -18.30 14.08 33.08
C MET A 1 -17.74 14.27 31.70
N ASP A 2 -16.46 14.61 31.67
CA ASP A 2 -15.70 14.84 30.44
C ASP A 2 -15.62 13.52 29.69
N THR A 3 -16.27 13.47 28.53
CA THR A 3 -16.07 12.39 27.56
C THR A 3 -14.80 12.71 26.80
N ASP A 4 -13.66 12.46 27.43
CA ASP A 4 -12.38 12.42 26.72
C ASP A 4 -12.42 11.26 25.73
N LEU A 5 -12.61 11.61 24.46
CA LEU A 5 -12.28 10.74 23.34
C LEU A 5 -10.81 10.32 23.47
N PRO A 6 -10.48 9.02 23.26
CA PRO A 6 -9.10 8.58 23.33
C PRO A 6 -8.23 9.37 22.34
N PRO A 7 -6.98 9.70 22.72
CA PRO A 7 -6.13 10.60 21.95
C PRO A 7 -5.79 9.98 20.58
N GLN A 8 -6.29 10.67 19.56
CA GLN A 8 -5.93 10.62 18.14
C GLN A 8 -6.21 9.31 17.40
N LEU A 9 -7.39 9.26 16.77
CA LEU A 9 -7.48 8.85 15.36
C LEU A 9 -6.60 9.80 14.54
N SER A 10 -5.28 9.62 14.58
CA SER A 10 -4.40 10.21 13.58
C SER A 10 -4.96 9.78 12.24
N LYS A 11 -5.29 10.72 11.36
CA LYS A 11 -5.64 10.45 9.95
C LYS A 11 -4.64 9.44 9.39
N ILE A 12 -4.99 8.16 9.38
CA ILE A 12 -4.20 7.16 8.67
C ILE A 12 -4.36 7.57 7.22
N ALA A 13 -3.24 7.91 6.57
CA ALA A 13 -3.25 8.20 5.15
C ALA A 13 -3.80 6.97 4.41
N HIS A 14 -4.73 7.20 3.48
CA HIS A 14 -5.30 6.16 2.64
C HIS A 14 -4.81 6.36 1.20
N GLY A 15 -4.45 5.27 0.53
CA GLY A 15 -4.00 5.27 -0.86
C GLY A 15 -2.48 5.11 -1.03
N LEU A 16 -1.97 5.52 -2.19
CA LEU A 16 -0.56 5.35 -2.55
C LEU A 16 0.25 6.59 -2.20
N LYS A 17 1.14 6.45 -1.21
CA LYS A 17 2.16 7.45 -0.88
C LYS A 17 3.39 7.25 -1.75
N ILE A 18 3.87 8.32 -2.38
CA ILE A 18 5.09 8.31 -3.18
C ILE A 18 6.29 8.62 -2.28
N TYR A 19 7.37 7.85 -2.42
CA TYR A 19 8.68 8.14 -1.84
C TYR A 19 9.73 8.56 -2.88
N HIS A 20 9.59 8.09 -4.11
CA HIS A 20 10.46 8.43 -5.24
C HIS A 20 9.62 8.46 -6.52
N ASP A 21 9.74 9.50 -7.34
CA ASP A 21 9.00 9.63 -8.61
C ASP A 21 9.84 10.42 -9.64
N PRO A 22 10.81 9.75 -10.30
CA PRO A 22 11.62 10.37 -11.33
C PRO A 22 10.79 10.60 -12.60
N SER A 23 11.01 11.72 -13.29
CA SER A 23 10.23 12.07 -14.50
C SER A 23 10.40 11.07 -15.64
N ASP A 24 11.53 10.36 -15.67
CA ASP A 24 11.86 9.29 -16.61
C ASP A 24 11.58 7.88 -16.04
N ALA A 25 10.67 7.76 -15.06
CA ALA A 25 10.38 6.48 -14.44
C ALA A 25 10.02 5.39 -15.47
N THR A 26 10.71 4.25 -15.39
CA THR A 26 10.55 3.10 -16.31
C THR A 26 9.82 1.93 -15.65
N ILE A 27 9.70 1.93 -14.32
CA ILE A 27 9.05 0.89 -13.54
C ILE A 27 8.43 1.48 -12.27
N ASP A 28 7.34 0.89 -11.79
CA ASP A 28 6.80 1.20 -10.46
C ASP A 28 7.13 0.07 -9.49
N ILE A 29 7.59 0.43 -8.29
CA ILE A 29 7.75 -0.48 -7.16
C ILE A 29 6.71 -0.09 -6.11
N VAL A 30 5.81 -1.02 -5.79
CA VAL A 30 4.72 -0.81 -4.84
C VAL A 30 4.91 -1.70 -3.63
N ALA A 31 5.21 -1.06 -2.51
CA ALA A 31 5.33 -1.70 -1.21
C ALA A 31 3.93 -1.87 -0.59
N VAL A 32 3.57 -3.12 -0.25
CA VAL A 32 2.26 -3.50 0.28
C VAL A 32 2.44 -4.08 1.68
N PRO A 33 2.09 -3.34 2.74
CA PRO A 33 2.27 -3.78 4.11
C PRO A 33 1.26 -4.87 4.49
N GLY A 34 1.49 -5.52 5.63
CA GLY A 34 0.58 -6.50 6.20
C GLY A 34 -0.63 -5.88 6.90
N PHE A 35 -1.48 -6.73 7.48
CA PHE A 35 -2.62 -6.30 8.28
C PHE A 35 -2.22 -5.81 9.67
N ALA A 36 -3.00 -4.87 10.22
CA ALA A 36 -2.86 -4.26 11.55
C ALA A 36 -1.46 -3.74 11.91
N VAL A 37 -0.63 -3.39 10.91
CA VAL A 37 0.70 -2.82 11.11
C VAL A 37 0.78 -1.39 10.59
N ASP A 38 1.68 -0.61 11.18
CA ASP A 38 2.07 0.69 10.64
C ASP A 38 2.74 0.48 9.27
N PRO A 39 2.18 1.06 8.18
CA PRO A 39 2.70 0.88 6.84
C PRO A 39 4.16 1.27 6.67
N GLU A 40 4.62 2.34 7.31
CA GLU A 40 5.99 2.84 7.13
C GLU A 40 6.97 2.01 7.96
N LYS A 41 6.57 1.64 9.19
CA LYS A 41 7.40 0.78 10.05
C LYS A 41 7.56 -0.63 9.49
N SER A 42 6.63 -1.09 8.66
CA SER A 42 6.75 -2.38 7.95
C SER A 42 7.99 -2.45 7.06
N TRP A 43 8.53 -1.29 6.67
CA TRP A 43 9.72 -1.16 5.82
C TRP A 43 10.86 -0.46 6.53
N THR A 44 10.88 -0.50 7.87
CA THR A 44 11.94 0.10 8.69
C THR A 44 12.59 -0.94 9.58
N TRP A 45 13.92 -0.99 9.56
CA TRP A 45 14.71 -1.79 10.49
C TRP A 45 15.88 -0.96 11.02
N ASP A 46 16.05 -0.90 12.34
CA ASP A 46 17.14 -0.18 13.00
C ASP A 46 17.33 1.27 12.51
N GLY A 47 16.20 1.99 12.36
CA GLY A 47 16.17 3.37 11.86
C GLY A 47 16.35 3.52 10.34
N PHE A 48 16.66 2.43 9.62
CA PHE A 48 16.78 2.42 8.18
C PHE A 48 15.44 2.08 7.52
N ASN A 49 14.87 3.01 6.75
CA ASN A 49 13.65 2.76 5.97
C ASN A 49 13.98 2.53 4.49
N TRP A 50 13.72 1.33 3.97
CA TRP A 50 14.08 0.97 2.59
C TRP A 50 13.39 1.81 1.50
N LEU A 51 12.24 2.41 1.80
CA LEU A 51 11.47 3.21 0.82
C LEU A 51 11.94 4.66 0.77
N SER A 52 12.29 5.24 1.93
CA SER A 52 12.59 6.68 2.04
C SER A 52 14.07 7.00 2.19
N HIS A 53 14.91 6.04 2.58
CA HIS A 53 16.32 6.29 2.80
C HIS A 53 17.05 6.48 1.46
N PRO A 54 17.96 7.45 1.31
CA PRO A 54 18.71 7.67 0.08
C PRO A 54 19.51 6.45 -0.39
N ASP A 55 20.08 5.69 0.56
CA ASP A 55 20.74 4.41 0.29
C ASP A 55 19.79 3.19 0.23
N GLY A 56 18.48 3.41 0.24
CA GLY A 56 17.46 2.38 0.10
C GLY A 56 17.18 2.03 -1.36
N LEU A 57 15.93 1.66 -1.67
CA LEU A 57 15.54 1.20 -3.01
C LEU A 57 15.83 2.23 -4.11
N MET A 58 15.76 3.53 -3.82
CA MET A 58 16.03 4.57 -4.81
C MET A 58 17.48 4.63 -5.28
N LYS A 59 18.43 4.08 -4.52
CA LYS A 59 19.84 4.00 -4.93
C LYS A 59 20.05 3.00 -6.04
N ASP A 60 19.50 1.79 -5.87
CA ASP A 60 19.65 0.71 -6.83
C ASP A 60 18.66 0.83 -8.00
N PHE A 61 17.51 1.47 -7.75
CA PHE A 61 16.43 1.67 -8.72
C PHE A 61 16.12 3.15 -8.90
N SER A 62 17.12 3.91 -9.37
CA SER A 62 16.99 5.37 -9.52
C SER A 62 15.92 5.82 -10.52
N GLN A 63 15.57 4.97 -11.49
CA GLN A 63 14.48 5.18 -12.46
C GLN A 63 13.16 4.50 -12.06
N ALA A 64 13.03 3.99 -10.83
CA ALA A 64 11.78 3.45 -10.34
C ALA A 64 10.95 4.51 -9.64
N ARG A 65 9.64 4.52 -9.87
CA ARG A 65 8.70 5.21 -8.97
C ARG A 65 8.42 4.29 -7.77
N ILE A 66 8.73 4.74 -6.57
CA ILE A 66 8.57 3.95 -5.33
C ILE A 66 7.34 4.46 -4.59
N MET A 67 6.40 3.55 -4.33
CA MET A 67 5.13 3.84 -3.67
C MET A 67 4.88 2.90 -2.50
N LEU A 68 4.18 3.38 -1.48
CA LEU A 68 3.66 2.60 -0.37
C LEU A 68 2.14 2.63 -0.39
N TYR A 69 1.51 1.47 -0.38
CA TYR A 69 0.07 1.36 -0.16
C TYR A 69 -0.24 1.52 1.32
N GLN A 70 -1.01 2.56 1.66
CA GLN A 70 -1.48 2.83 3.01
C GLN A 70 -2.98 2.57 3.07
N TYR A 71 -3.38 1.72 4.00
CA TYR A 71 -4.78 1.40 4.26
C TYR A 71 -4.98 1.17 5.75
N ASN A 72 -6.16 1.53 6.27
CA ASN A 72 -6.48 1.25 7.66
C ASN A 72 -6.75 -0.26 7.82
N SER A 73 -5.70 -0.97 8.21
CA SER A 73 -5.75 -2.39 8.50
C SER A 73 -6.09 -2.69 9.96
N GLN A 74 -6.36 -1.67 10.80
CA GLN A 74 -6.86 -1.85 12.17
C GLN A 74 -8.39 -1.68 12.17
N TYR A 75 -9.11 -2.67 11.66
CA TYR A 75 -10.56 -2.74 11.85
C TYR A 75 -10.85 -3.39 13.22
N LYS A 76 -10.79 -2.61 14.30
CA LYS A 76 -11.24 -3.00 15.64
C LYS A 76 -12.55 -2.28 15.95
N GLY A 77 -13.68 -2.85 15.52
CA GLY A 77 -15.02 -2.43 15.93
C GLY A 77 -15.88 -3.64 16.23
N GLU A 78 -16.79 -3.53 17.21
CA GLU A 78 -17.75 -4.58 17.62
C GLU A 78 -18.65 -5.11 16.49
N ASN A 79 -18.61 -4.47 15.33
CA ASN A 79 -19.21 -4.92 14.08
C ASN A 79 -18.10 -5.39 13.11
N SER A 80 -17.33 -6.41 13.50
CA SER A 80 -16.40 -7.09 12.59
C SER A 80 -17.21 -7.84 11.53
N ILE A 81 -17.79 -7.08 10.60
CA ILE A 81 -18.23 -7.60 9.32
C ILE A 81 -16.96 -8.12 8.70
N ASP A 82 -16.94 -9.40 8.37
CA ASP A 82 -15.97 -10.04 7.51
C ASP A 82 -15.87 -9.23 6.20
N SER A 83 -15.15 -8.10 6.18
CA SER A 83 -14.85 -7.36 4.96
C SER A 83 -13.88 -8.25 4.21
N PRO A 84 -14.35 -9.00 3.21
CA PRO A 84 -13.53 -10.04 2.67
C PRO A 84 -12.42 -9.34 1.90
N LEU A 85 -11.25 -9.97 1.86
CA LEU A 85 -10.04 -9.49 1.18
C LEU A 85 -10.30 -8.82 -0.19
N HIS A 86 -11.36 -9.23 -0.89
CA HIS A 86 -11.85 -8.62 -2.13
C HIS A 86 -12.10 -7.10 -2.04
N PHE A 87 -12.63 -6.60 -0.91
CA PHE A 87 -12.94 -5.17 -0.77
C PHE A 87 -11.65 -4.35 -0.74
N PHE A 88 -10.70 -4.76 0.09
CA PHE A 88 -9.37 -4.15 0.13
C PHE A 88 -8.66 -4.29 -1.22
N ALA A 89 -8.82 -5.42 -1.91
CA ALA A 89 -8.23 -5.61 -3.23
C ALA A 89 -8.81 -4.63 -4.26
N ALA A 90 -10.12 -4.41 -4.25
CA ALA A 90 -10.78 -3.43 -5.10
C ALA A 90 -10.30 -1.99 -4.80
N GLU A 91 -10.21 -1.61 -3.51
CA GLU A 91 -9.67 -0.29 -3.12
C GLU A 91 -8.21 -0.13 -3.55
N PHE A 92 -7.40 -1.18 -3.40
CA PHE A 92 -6.01 -1.19 -3.84
C PHE A 92 -5.89 -1.01 -5.36
N LEU A 93 -6.70 -1.73 -6.14
CA LEU A 93 -6.76 -1.60 -7.59
C LEU A 93 -7.19 -0.19 -8.03
N SER A 94 -8.26 0.35 -7.46
CA SER A 94 -8.70 1.71 -7.77
C SER A 94 -7.64 2.76 -7.44
N ALA A 95 -6.91 2.59 -6.33
CA ALA A 95 -5.79 3.46 -6.01
C ALA A 95 -4.66 3.38 -7.06
N LEU A 96 -4.34 2.17 -7.55
CA LEU A 96 -3.36 1.97 -8.60
C LEU A 96 -3.81 2.58 -9.94
N GLU A 97 -5.05 2.35 -10.35
CA GLU A 97 -5.63 2.88 -11.59
C GLU A 97 -5.53 4.40 -11.64
N VAL A 98 -6.00 5.08 -10.59
CA VAL A 98 -5.92 6.54 -10.48
C VAL A 98 -4.46 7.02 -10.54
N LYS A 99 -3.54 6.31 -9.89
CA LYS A 99 -2.12 6.71 -9.84
C LYS A 99 -1.36 6.41 -11.13
N ARG A 100 -1.90 5.55 -11.98
CA ARG A 100 -1.29 5.06 -13.22
C ARG A 100 -2.06 5.42 -14.48
N GLU A 101 -3.06 6.30 -14.39
CA GLU A 101 -3.86 6.75 -15.52
C GLU A 101 -3.00 7.18 -16.73
N ASN A 102 -1.88 7.86 -16.49
CA ASN A 102 -0.97 8.34 -17.54
C ASN A 102 0.22 7.41 -17.83
N CYS A 103 0.29 6.22 -17.21
CA CYS A 103 1.41 5.28 -17.35
C CYS A 103 0.96 3.80 -17.21
N SER A 104 -0.21 3.46 -17.75
CA SER A 104 -0.81 2.12 -17.65
C SER A 104 0.12 1.00 -18.10
N GLU A 105 0.95 1.24 -19.12
CA GLU A 105 1.88 0.27 -19.73
C GLU A 105 3.19 0.09 -18.94
N ARG A 106 3.48 0.96 -17.96
CA ARG A 106 4.74 0.89 -17.20
C ARG A 106 4.78 -0.38 -16.35
N PRO A 107 5.79 -1.25 -16.40
CA PRO A 107 5.81 -2.45 -15.56
C PRO A 107 5.71 -2.12 -14.06
N MET A 108 5.15 -3.05 -13.28
CA MET A 108 5.02 -2.95 -11.83
C MET A 108 5.67 -4.13 -11.12
N ILE A 109 6.30 -3.86 -9.98
CA ILE A 109 6.77 -4.85 -9.01
C ILE A 109 6.06 -4.60 -7.69
N PHE A 110 5.49 -5.64 -7.11
CA PHE A 110 4.93 -5.60 -5.75
C PHE A 110 5.92 -6.20 -4.76
N ILE A 111 6.23 -5.46 -3.70
CA ILE A 111 6.94 -6.00 -2.53
C ILE A 111 5.90 -6.12 -1.43
N ALA A 112 5.45 -7.35 -1.18
CA ALA A 112 4.31 -7.61 -0.32
C ALA A 112 4.72 -8.36 0.95
N HIS A 113 4.26 -7.89 2.12
CA HIS A 113 4.55 -8.52 3.40
C HIS A 113 3.29 -9.19 3.98
N SER A 114 3.42 -10.46 4.38
CA SER A 114 2.35 -11.24 5.04
C SER A 114 1.02 -11.16 4.25
N MET A 115 -0.09 -10.73 4.87
CA MET A 115 -1.40 -10.59 4.24
C MET A 115 -1.42 -9.66 3.02
N GLY A 116 -0.46 -8.72 2.91
CA GLY A 116 -0.30 -7.91 1.70
C GLY A 116 -0.06 -8.75 0.45
N GLY A 117 0.54 -9.94 0.59
CA GLY A 117 0.72 -10.88 -0.53
C GLY A 117 -0.61 -11.45 -1.03
N LEU A 118 -1.53 -11.76 -0.10
CA LEU A 118 -2.88 -12.22 -0.45
C LEU A 118 -3.69 -11.10 -1.11
N LEU A 119 -3.54 -9.87 -0.63
CA LEU A 119 -4.16 -8.69 -1.23
C LEU A 119 -3.73 -8.53 -2.69
N VAL A 120 -2.42 -8.59 -2.95
CA VAL A 120 -1.87 -8.53 -4.31
C VAL A 120 -2.35 -9.71 -5.16
N ALA A 121 -2.40 -10.92 -4.62
CA ALA A 121 -2.90 -12.08 -5.34
C ALA A 121 -4.37 -11.93 -5.74
N GLN A 122 -5.22 -11.47 -4.82
CA GLN A 122 -6.64 -11.22 -5.06
C GLN A 122 -6.85 -10.12 -6.10
N ALA A 123 -6.07 -9.04 -6.04
CA ALA A 123 -6.11 -7.94 -6.99
C ALA A 123 -5.70 -8.37 -8.42
N ASN A 124 -4.84 -9.38 -8.55
CA ASN A 124 -4.42 -9.92 -9.84
C ASN A 124 -5.28 -11.12 -10.30
N ALA A 125 -6.23 -11.59 -9.49
CA ALA A 125 -7.11 -12.68 -9.89
C ALA A 125 -8.03 -12.18 -11.01
N PRO A 126 -8.23 -12.97 -12.09
CA PRO A 126 -9.23 -12.64 -13.09
C PRO A 126 -10.59 -12.53 -12.41
N SER A 127 -11.35 -11.50 -12.75
CA SER A 127 -12.76 -11.40 -12.35
C SER A 127 -13.44 -12.71 -12.74
N VAL A 128 -13.88 -13.48 -11.75
CA VAL A 128 -14.76 -14.61 -12.00
C VAL A 128 -16.09 -14.02 -12.47
N GLU A 129 -16.23 -13.85 -13.78
CA GLU A 129 -17.55 -13.70 -14.37
C GLU A 129 -18.32 -14.99 -14.05
N ALA A 130 -19.29 -14.87 -13.15
CA ALA A 130 -20.24 -15.92 -12.89
C ALA A 130 -20.97 -16.20 -14.22
N VAL A 131 -20.70 -17.37 -14.79
CA VAL A 131 -21.41 -17.93 -15.95
C VAL A 131 -22.84 -18.31 -15.55
#